data_AF-Q5DV67-F1
#
_entry.id   AF-Q5DV67-F1
#
_cell.length_a   1.000
_cell.length_b   1.000
_cell.length_c   1.000
_cell.angle_alpha   90.00
_cell.angle_beta   90.00
_cell.angle_gamma   90.00
#
_symmetry.space_group_name_H-M   'P 1'
#
loop_
_entity.id
_entity.type
_entity.pdbx_description
1 polymer ?
#
loop_
_entity_poly.entity_id
_entity_poly.type
_entity_poly.pdbx_seq_one_letter_code
_entity_poly.pdbx_strand_id
1 'polypeptide(L)' 'TGERALEIGKALINDCNCNASMLVESPTAVMACMRAVDAKTISVQ' A
#
# COMPACT_ATOMS: atom_id res chain seq x y z
N THR A 1 -0.04 -10.11 -16.66
CA THR A 1 -1.06 -9.04 -16.57
C THR A 1 -0.79 -8.21 -15.34
N GLY A 2 -0.50 -6.91 -15.50
CA GLY A 2 -0.12 -6.01 -14.40
C GLY A 2 -1.27 -5.61 -13.48
N GLU A 3 -2.52 -5.82 -13.89
CA GLU A 3 -3.72 -5.47 -13.12
C GLU A 3 -3.83 -6.22 -11.80
N ARG A 4 -3.45 -7.50 -11.77
CA ARG A 4 -3.40 -8.29 -10.52
C ARG A 4 -2.38 -7.74 -9.53
N ALA A 5 -1.27 -7.18 -10.01
CA ALA A 5 -0.27 -6.57 -9.13
C ALA A 5 -0.78 -5.26 -8.51
N LEU A 6 -1.62 -4.51 -9.24
CA LEU A 6 -2.27 -3.30 -8.72
C LEU A 6 -3.31 -3.64 -7.65
N GLU A 7 -4.09 -4.71 -7.84
CA GLU A 7 -5.05 -5.17 -6.84
C GLU A 7 -4.35 -5.62 -5.55
N ILE A 8 -3.29 -6.42 -5.66
CA ILE A 8 -2.49 -6.87 -4.52
C ILE A 8 -1.80 -5.68 -3.83
N GLY A 9 -1.26 -4.73 -4.59
CA GLY A 9 -0.65 -3.52 -4.03
C GLY A 9 -1.65 -2.67 -3.25
N LYS A 10 -2.86 -2.48 -3.77
CA LYS A 10 -3.93 -1.76 -3.05
C LYS A 10 -4.41 -2.51 -1.82
N ALA A 11 -4.50 -3.85 -1.87
CA ALA A 11 -4.84 -4.67 -0.72
C ALA A 11 -3.79 -4.52 0.39
N LEU A 12 -2.50 -4.67 0.06
CA LEU A 12 -1.40 -4.47 1.01
C LEU A 12 -1.42 -3.07 1.65
N ILE A 13 -1.66 -2.04 0.86
CA ILE A 13 -1.76 -0.66 1.36
C ILE A 13 -2.92 -0.51 2.35
N ASN A 14 -4.07 -1.14 2.07
CA ASN A 14 -5.21 -1.13 2.98
C ASN A 14 -4.94 -1.95 4.25
N ASP A 15 -4.28 -3.10 4.14
CA ASP A 15 -3.90 -3.96 5.27
C ASP A 15 -2.85 -3.27 6.16
N CYS A 16 -1.97 -2.47 5.57
CA CYS A 16 -1.04 -1.59 6.26
C CYS A 16 -1.67 -0.30 6.79
N ASN A 17 -3.00 -0.16 6.68
CA ASN A 17 -3.77 1.00 7.13
C ASN A 17 -3.36 2.33 6.44
N CYS A 18 -2.71 2.24 5.28
CA CYS A 18 -2.21 3.36 4.46
C CYS A 18 -3.18 3.75 3.33
N ASN A 19 -4.49 3.64 3.57
CA ASN A 19 -5.59 4.17 2.75
C ASN A 19 -5.34 4.24 1.22
N ALA A 20 -5.48 3.09 0.55
CA ALA A 20 -5.12 2.94 -0.87
C ALA A 20 -5.96 3.79 -1.84
N SER A 21 -7.08 4.34 -1.38
CA SER A 21 -7.90 5.29 -2.16
C SER A 21 -7.18 6.63 -2.36
N MET A 22 -6.29 7.02 -1.44
CA MET A 22 -5.50 8.25 -1.53
C MET A 22 -4.30 8.13 -2.48
N LEU A 23 -4.04 6.97 -3.08
CA LEU A 23 -2.96 6.80 -4.08
C LEU A 23 -3.17 7.70 -5.32
N VAL A 24 -4.43 7.99 -5.66
CA VAL A 24 -4.79 8.85 -6.80
C VAL A 24 -4.72 10.33 -6.42
N GLU A 25 -5.08 10.66 -5.18
CA GLU A 25 -5.21 12.05 -4.71
C GLU A 25 -3.90 12.59 -4.10
N SER A 26 -3.15 11.74 -3.39
CA SER A 26 -1.91 12.06 -2.69
C SER A 26 -0.96 10.85 -2.59
N PRO A 27 -0.33 10.44 -3.72
CA PRO A 27 0.57 9.29 -3.77
C PRO A 27 1.76 9.41 -2.81
N THR A 28 2.23 10.64 -2.55
CA THR A 28 3.35 10.91 -1.65
C THR A 28 3.05 10.51 -0.20
N ALA A 29 1.82 10.74 0.27
CA ALA A 29 1.41 10.41 1.63
C ALA A 29 1.27 8.89 1.82
N VAL A 30 0.66 8.20 0.83
CA VAL A 30 0.53 6.74 0.84
C VAL A 30 1.89 6.06 0.79
N MET A 31 2.81 6.53 -0.06
CA MET A 31 4.16 5.97 -0.17
C MET A 31 5.04 6.28 1.06
N ALA A 32 4.81 7.40 1.74
CA ALA A 32 5.46 7.71 3.02
C ALA A 32 4.94 6.80 4.14
N CYS A 33 3.62 6.59 4.20
CA CYS A 33 3.00 5.66 5.14
C CYS A 33 3.52 4.24 4.94
N MET A 34 3.56 3.75 3.70
CA MET A 34 4.03 2.40 3.39
C MET A 34 5.52 2.19 3.68
N ARG A 35 6.34 3.25 3.69
CA ARG A 35 7.74 3.22 4.16
C ARG A 35 7.89 3.29 5.68
N ALA A 36 6.89 3.84 6.38
CA ALA A 36 6.86 3.91 7.84
C ALA A 36 6.31 2.63 8.47
N VAL A 37 5.60 1.81 7.69
CA VAL A 37 5.10 0.50 8.12
C VAL A 37 6.27 -0.47 8.31
N ASP A 38 6.23 -1.20 9.42
CA ASP A 38 7.21 -2.22 9.75
C ASP A 38 7.33 -3.27 8.63
N ALA A 39 8.56 -3.50 8.17
CA ALA A 39 8.85 -4.47 7.12
C ALA A 39 8.36 -5.89 7.47
N LYS A 40 8.25 -6.20 8.77
CA LYS A 40 7.69 -7.47 9.26
C LYS A 40 6.20 -7.61 8.94
N THR A 41 5.43 -6.52 8.97
CA THR A 41 4.01 -6.48 8.60
C THR A 41 3.84 -6.69 7.10
N ILE A 42 4.73 -6.11 6.29
CA ILE A 42 4.76 -6.30 4.83
C ILE A 42 5.19 -7.72 4.46
N SER A 43 6.05 -8.37 5.26
CA SER A 43 6.59 -9.70 4.96
C SER A 43 5.67 -10.86 5.34
N VAL A 44 4.57 -10.61 6.06
CA VAL A 44 3.60 -11.66 6.49
C VAL A 44 2.31 -11.67 5.67
N GLN A 45 2.12 -10.68 4.78
CA GLN A 45 1.13 -10.70 3.70
C GLN A 45 1.80 -11.19 2.40
#